data_AF-L1Q7B2-F1
#
_entry.id   AF-L1Q7B2-F1
#
_cell.length_a   1.000
_cell.length_b   1.000
_cell.length_c   1.000
_cell.angle_alpha   90.00
_cell.angle_beta   90.00
_cell.angle_gamma   90.00
#
_symmetry.space_group_name_H-M   'P 1'
#
loop_
_entity.id
_entity.type
_entity.pdbx_description
1 polymer ?
#
loop_
_entity_poly.entity_id
_entity_poly.type
_entity_poly.pdbx_seq_one_letter_code
_entity_poly.pdbx_strand_id
1 'polypeptide(L)'
;MENLLTFIPEFLIIVIVATYVMGVFLKKLETVPDKFITSLLMLFAITIAVLLNIINTQYKVSLDTIVNGLLYGILCWGVAVGVNQTYKQLNKSE
;
A
#
# COMPACT_ATOMS: atom_id res chain seq x y z
N MET A 1 15.56 -0.78 -15.85
CA MET A 1 14.60 -0.18 -14.90
C MET A 1 14.71 -0.96 -13.61
N GLU A 2 15.18 -0.33 -12.54
CA GLU A 2 15.22 -0.97 -11.23
C GLU A 2 13.79 -1.36 -10.83
N ASN A 3 13.61 -2.60 -10.38
CA ASN A 3 12.30 -3.13 -10.02
C ASN A 3 11.88 -2.48 -8.70
N LEU A 4 10.74 -1.78 -8.63
CA LEU A 4 10.27 -1.12 -7.40
C LEU A 4 10.24 -2.05 -6.17
N LEU A 5 10.10 -3.36 -6.40
CA LEU A 5 10.18 -4.39 -5.37
C LEU A 5 11.54 -4.42 -4.65
N THR A 6 12.64 -3.94 -5.24
CA THR A 6 13.95 -3.89 -4.59
C THR A 6 14.01 -2.89 -3.44
N PHE A 7 13.11 -1.91 -3.41
CA PHE A 7 13.00 -0.92 -2.33
C PHE A 7 12.03 -1.36 -1.21
N ILE A 8 11.34 -2.50 -1.40
CA ILE A 8 10.37 -3.04 -0.45
C ILE A 8 10.98 -4.26 0.22
N PRO A 9 11.15 -4.26 1.55
CA PRO A 9 11.56 -5.44 2.29
C PRO A 9 10.65 -6.65 1.98
N GLU A 10 11.24 -7.84 1.85
CA GLU A 10 10.53 -9.04 1.41
C GLU A 10 9.30 -9.38 2.29
N PHE A 11 9.41 -9.18 3.61
CA PHE A 11 8.29 -9.43 4.53
C PHE A 11 7.10 -8.48 4.34
N LEU A 12 7.27 -7.35 3.63
CA LEU A 12 6.20 -6.40 3.32
C LEU A 12 5.51 -6.70 1.97
N ILE A 13 6.00 -7.66 1.19
CA ILE A 13 5.32 -8.11 -0.03
C ILE A 13 3.90 -8.62 0.27
N ILE A 14 3.68 -9.19 1.47
CA ILE A 14 2.35 -9.60 1.92
C ILE A 14 1.37 -8.42 2.01
N VAL A 15 1.85 -7.22 2.33
CA VAL A 15 1.04 -6.00 2.39
C VAL A 15 0.53 -5.65 1.00
N ILE A 16 1.37 -5.78 -0.03
CA ILE A 16 0.98 -5.55 -1.44
C ILE A 16 -0.20 -6.45 -1.81
N VAL A 17 -0.06 -7.76 -1.57
CA VAL A 17 -1.10 -8.75 -1.89
C VAL A 17 -2.38 -8.48 -1.08
N ALA A 18 -2.26 -8.22 0.21
CA ALA A 18 -3.40 -7.91 1.08
C ALA A 18 -4.12 -6.63 0.64
N THR A 19 -3.40 -5.55 0.35
CA THR A 19 -3.96 -4.29 -0.14
C THR A 19 -4.68 -4.48 -1.47
N TYR A 20 -4.16 -5.30 -2.38
CA TYR A 20 -4.85 -5.63 -3.64
C TYR A 20 -6.17 -6.37 -3.40
N VAL A 21 -6.16 -7.44 -2.59
CA VAL A 21 -7.36 -8.22 -2.27
C VAL A 21 -8.41 -7.35 -1.59
N MET A 22 -7.99 -6.51 -0.63
CA MET A 22 -8.87 -5.52 0.01
C MET A 22 -9.45 -4.53 -0.99
N GLY A 23 -8.68 -4.10 -1.99
CA GLY A 23 -9.17 -3.21 -3.03
C GLY A 23 -10.23 -3.85 -3.93
N VAL A 24 -10.05 -5.12 -4.29
CA VAL A 24 -11.05 -5.90 -5.03
C VAL A 24 -12.31 -6.09 -4.19
N PHE A 25 -12.15 -6.39 -2.89
CA PHE A 25 -13.26 -6.56 -1.96
C PHE A 25 -14.07 -5.26 -1.80
N LEU A 26 -13.42 -4.12 -1.56
CA LEU A 26 -14.08 -2.84 -1.40
C LEU A 26 -14.84 -2.40 -2.66
N LYS A 27 -14.29 -2.66 -3.85
CA LYS A 27 -14.99 -2.41 -5.12
C LYS A 27 -16.26 -3.24 -5.26
N LYS A 28 -16.27 -4.48 -4.78
CA LYS A 28 -17.44 -5.38 -4.85
C LYS A 28 -18.55 -5.02 -3.86
N LEU A 29 -18.25 -4.27 -2.80
CA LEU A 29 -19.26 -3.93 -1.80
C LEU A 29 -20.26 -2.87 -2.28
N GLU A 30 -19.97 -2.16 -3.39
CA GLU A 30 -20.77 -1.06 -3.99
C GLU A 30 -21.23 0.07 -3.04
N THR A 31 -20.91 -0.05 -1.74
CA THR A 31 -21.32 0.84 -0.64
C THR A 31 -20.29 1.95 -0.42
N VAL A 32 -19.02 1.72 -0.81
CA VAL A 32 -17.93 2.67 -0.66
C VAL A 32 -17.73 3.41 -1.98
N PRO A 33 -17.85 4.76 -2.02
CA PRO A 33 -17.63 5.50 -3.25
C PRO A 33 -16.20 5.30 -3.78
N ASP A 34 -16.06 5.08 -5.08
CA ASP A 34 -14.78 4.83 -5.77
C ASP A 34 -13.66 5.81 -5.39
N LYS A 35 -14.00 7.08 -5.18
CA LYS A 35 -13.06 8.14 -4.77
C LYS A 35 -12.38 7.87 -3.42
N PHE A 36 -13.07 7.20 -2.50
CA PHE A 36 -12.55 6.91 -1.16
C PHE A 36 -11.80 5.59 -1.08
N ILE A 37 -12.09 4.63 -1.97
CA ILE A 37 -11.43 3.31 -1.98
C ILE A 37 -9.91 3.48 -2.01
N THR A 38 -9.41 4.39 -2.84
CA THR A 38 -7.97 4.61 -2.99
C THR A 38 -7.34 5.15 -1.71
N SER A 39 -7.90 6.21 -1.13
CA SER A 39 -7.37 6.82 0.09
C SER A 39 -7.45 5.85 1.27
N LEU A 40 -8.51 5.03 1.32
CA LEU A 40 -8.67 4.01 2.35
C LEU A 40 -7.61 2.91 2.24
N LEU A 41 -7.31 2.47 1.02
CA LEU A 41 -6.24 1.49 0.77
C LEU A 41 -4.85 2.04 1.06
N MET A 42 -4.63 3.34 0.83
CA MET A 42 -3.38 4.02 1.19
C MET A 42 -3.18 4.00 2.70
N LEU A 43 -4.20 4.43 3.45
CA LEU A 43 -4.17 4.43 4.91
C LEU A 43 -3.95 3.01 5.44
N PHE A 44 -4.69 2.04 4.90
CA PHE A 44 -4.57 0.62 5.24
C PHE A 44 -3.15 0.09 5.04
N ALA A 45 -2.55 0.31 3.86
CA ALA A 45 -1.20 -0.16 3.57
C ALA A 45 -0.15 0.48 4.49
N ILE A 46 -0.26 1.79 4.76
CA ILE A 46 0.64 2.51 5.69
C ILE A 46 0.52 1.95 7.11
N THR A 47 -0.69 1.80 7.63
CA THR A 47 -0.91 1.29 8.99
C THR A 47 -0.32 -0.10 9.14
N ILE A 48 -0.60 -1.01 8.21
CA ILE A 48 -0.11 -2.39 8.27
C ILE A 48 1.42 -2.45 8.08
N ALA A 49 1.98 -1.67 7.16
CA ALA A 49 3.43 -1.64 6.94
C ALA A 49 4.19 -1.11 8.18
N VAL A 50 3.69 -0.06 8.82
CA VAL A 50 4.27 0.46 10.07
C VAL A 50 4.19 -0.58 11.19
N LEU A 51 3.03 -1.22 11.39
CA LEU A 51 2.86 -2.26 12.41
C LEU A 51 3.79 -3.45 12.17
N LEU A 52 3.86 -3.96 10.93
CA LEU A 52 4.76 -5.06 10.58
C LEU A 52 6.23 -4.67 10.73
N ASN A 53 6.59 -3.43 10.40
CA ASN A 53 7.96 -2.97 10.58
C ASN A 53 8.34 -2.91 12.07
N ILE A 54 7.44 -2.44 12.94
CA ILE A 54 7.64 -2.43 14.40
C ILE A 54 7.77 -3.87 14.93
N ILE A 55 6.96 -4.81 14.46
CA ILE A 55 7.06 -6.22 14.85
C ILE A 55 8.41 -6.80 14.40
N ASN A 56 8.83 -6.51 13.17
CA ASN A 56 10.10 -6.98 12.62
C ASN A 56 11.30 -6.46 13.43
N THR A 57 11.26 -5.19 13.83
CA THR A 57 12.29 -4.56 14.68
C THR A 57 12.21 -4.94 16.16
N GLN A 58 11.43 -5.97 16.52
CA GLN A 58 11.25 -6.43 17.90
C GLN A 58 10.69 -5.34 18.83
N TYR A 59 9.67 -4.62 18.36
CA TYR A 59 8.99 -3.54 19.07
C TYR A 59 9.87 -2.31 19.37
N LYS A 60 10.96 -2.12 18.63
CA LYS A 60 11.74 -0.88 18.69
C LYS A 60 10.99 0.23 17.96
N VAL A 61 10.33 1.09 18.73
CA VAL A 61 9.59 2.25 18.21
C VAL A 61 10.53 3.45 18.09
N SER A 62 11.47 3.39 17.15
CA SER A 62 12.29 4.54 16.77
C SER A 62 11.63 5.35 15.66
N LEU A 63 12.00 6.64 15.56
CA LEU A 63 11.56 7.51 14.46
C LEU A 63 11.88 6.90 13.09
N ASP A 64 13.07 6.32 12.92
CA ASP A 64 13.48 5.65 11.69
C ASP A 64 12.56 4.47 11.34
N THR A 65 12.14 3.68 12.34
CA THR A 65 11.24 2.54 12.13
C THR A 65 9.87 3.01 11.62
N ILE A 66 9.34 4.10 12.19
CA ILE A 66 8.05 4.66 11.80
C ILE A 66 8.14 5.27 10.40
N VAL A 67 9.17 6.08 10.13
CA VAL A 67 9.37 6.73 8.83
C VAL A 67 9.57 5.69 7.72
N ASN A 68 10.42 4.68 7.95
CA ASN A 68 10.62 3.59 7.00
C ASN A 68 9.32 2.81 6.76
N GLY A 69 8.59 2.46 7.83
CA GLY A 69 7.30 1.78 7.71
C GLY A 69 6.27 2.58 6.89
N LEU A 70 6.27 3.91 7.06
CA LEU A 70 5.40 4.81 6.31
C LEU A 70 5.79 4.85 4.82
N LEU A 71 7.09 4.98 4.51
CA LEU A 71 7.59 4.95 3.13
C LEU A 71 7.29 3.60 2.46
N TYR A 72 7.54 2.49 3.15
CA TYR A 72 7.22 1.16 2.65
C TYR A 72 5.73 0.97 2.43
N GLY A 73 4.88 1.52 3.31
CA GLY A 73 3.43 1.51 3.14
C GLY A 73 2.97 2.24 1.87
N ILE A 74 3.55 3.40 1.58
CA ILE A 74 3.30 4.15 0.33
C ILE A 74 3.74 3.34 -0.89
N LEU A 75 4.92 2.72 -0.84
CA LEU A 75 5.41 1.86 -1.91
C LEU A 75 4.51 0.64 -2.11
N CYS A 76 4.10 -0.03 -1.03
CA CYS A 76 3.22 -1.20 -1.10
C CYS A 76 1.87 -0.85 -1.70
N TRP A 77 1.28 0.28 -1.31
CA TRP A 77 0.08 0.83 -1.92
C TRP A 77 0.27 1.12 -3.41
N GLY A 78 1.37 1.80 -3.76
CA GLY A 78 1.71 2.11 -5.15
C GLY A 78 1.84 0.87 -6.03
N VAL A 79 2.45 -0.21 -5.53
CA VAL A 79 2.53 -1.47 -6.28
C VAL A 79 1.17 -2.18 -6.34
N ALA A 80 0.42 -2.24 -5.24
CA ALA A 80 -0.83 -2.98 -5.14
C ALA A 80 -1.96 -2.37 -5.98
N VAL A 81 -2.11 -1.05 -5.96
CA VAL A 81 -3.23 -0.35 -6.58
C VAL A 81 -2.81 0.74 -7.56
N GLY A 82 -1.55 1.18 -7.52
CA GLY A 82 -1.02 2.17 -8.44
C GLY A 82 -1.11 1.71 -9.89
N VAL A 83 -0.94 0.41 -10.20
CA VAL A 83 -1.18 -0.08 -11.58
C VAL A 83 -2.61 0.25 -12.05
N ASN A 84 -3.61 0.09 -11.19
CA ASN A 84 -5.01 0.39 -11.52
C ASN A 84 -5.31 1.91 -11.53
N GLN A 85 -4.62 2.72 -10.73
CA GLN A 85 -4.77 4.17 -10.70
C GLN A 85 -4.01 4.87 -11.83
N THR A 86 -2.75 4.49 -12.07
CA THR A 86 -1.94 4.94 -13.20
C THR A 86 -2.61 4.54 -14.51
N TYR A 87 -3.16 3.33 -14.63
CA TYR A 87 -3.98 2.95 -15.79
C TYR A 87 -5.23 3.83 -15.96
N LYS A 88 -5.96 4.13 -14.88
CA LYS A 88 -7.13 5.04 -14.93
C LYS A 88 -6.75 6.51 -15.21
N GLN A 89 -5.56 6.96 -14.80
CA GLN A 89 -5.06 8.31 -15.11
C GLN A 89 -4.54 8.41 -16.54
N LEU A 90 -3.82 7.41 -17.04
CA LEU A 90 -3.30 7.36 -18.42
C LEU A 90 -4.42 7.20 -19.46
N ASN A 91 -5.52 6.51 -19.10
CA ASN A 91 -6.72 6.39 -19.94
C ASN A 91 -7.76 7.48 -19.67
N LYS A 92 -7.46 8.45 -18.81
CA LYS A 92 -8.20 9.71 -18.79
C LYS A 92 -7.67 10.54 -19.97
N SER A 93 -8.13 10.17 -21.16
CA SER A 93 -8.16 11.10 -22.28
C SER A 93 -8.92 12.34 -21.81
N GLU A 94 -8.40 13.51 -22.15
CA GLU A 94 -9.13 14.79 -22.06
C GLU A 94 -10.59 14.66 -22.52
#